data_AF-A0A1G2H064-F1
#
_entry.id   AF-A0A1G2H064-F1
#
_cell.length_a   1.000
_cell.length_b   1.000
_cell.length_c   1.000
_cell.angle_alpha   90.00
_cell.angle_beta   90.00
_cell.angle_gamma   90.00
#
_symmetry.space_group_name_H-M   'P 1'
#
loop_
_entity.id
_entity.type
_entity.pdbx_description
1 polymer ?
#
loop_
_entity_poly.entity_id
_entity_poly.type
_entity_poly.pdbx_seq_one_letter_code
_entity_poly.pdbx_strand_id
1 'polypeptide(L)'
;METAKLSQKYQIVVPKEVRKHMHLEVGSRLEIYPLDEKRAILMKRSSTTVQALKGLGKDLWRHVGGATRYIKQERASWAKK
;
A
#
# COMPACT_ATOMS: atom_id res chain seq x y z
N MET A 1 -7.54 -13.77 -22.83
CA MET A 1 -7.41 -14.33 -21.46
C MET A 1 -6.22 -15.26 -21.49
N GLU A 2 -5.12 -14.88 -20.84
CA GLU A 2 -3.95 -15.77 -20.72
C GLU A 2 -4.08 -16.60 -19.44
N THR A 3 -3.86 -17.91 -19.54
CA THR A 3 -3.83 -18.82 -18.40
C THR A 3 -2.39 -19.19 -18.10
N ALA A 4 -2.04 -19.30 -16.81
CA ALA A 4 -0.74 -19.76 -16.37
C ALA A 4 -0.88 -21.12 -15.70
N LYS A 5 -0.01 -22.06 -16.06
CA LYS A 5 0.05 -23.36 -15.40
C LYS A 5 0.71 -23.20 -14.03
N LEU A 6 0.08 -23.78 -13.01
CA LEU A 6 0.70 -23.94 -11.70
C LEU A 6 1.77 -25.05 -11.78
N SER A 7 3.02 -24.69 -11.49
CA SER A 7 4.12 -25.64 -11.48
C SER A 7 4.05 -26.57 -10.26
N GLN A 8 4.87 -27.62 -10.24
CA GLN A 8 4.96 -28.56 -9.11
C GLN A 8 5.37 -27.88 -7.79
N LYS A 9 6.01 -26.71 -7.85
CA LYS A 9 6.39 -25.92 -6.69
C LYS A 9 5.38 -24.82 -6.35
N TYR A 10 4.15 -24.93 -6.86
CA TYR A 10 3.10 -23.92 -6.70
C TYR A 10 3.49 -22.54 -7.23
N GLN A 11 4.26 -22.49 -8.32
CA GLN A 11 4.67 -21.24 -8.96
C GLN A 11 3.92 -21.03 -10.27
N ILE A 12 3.61 -19.78 -10.58
CA ILE A 12 3.08 -19.37 -11.88
C ILE A 12 4.07 -18.42 -12.56
N VAL A 13 4.13 -18.49 -13.89
CA VAL A 13 4.80 -17.46 -14.66
C VAL A 13 3.86 -16.27 -14.78
N VAL A 14 4.27 -15.12 -14.25
CA VAL A 14 3.51 -13.86 -14.44
C VAL A 14 3.64 -13.43 -15.89
N PRO A 15 2.56 -13.32 -16.69
CA PRO A 15 2.68 -13.05 -18.11
C PRO A 15 3.29 -11.68 -18.45
N LYS A 16 3.82 -11.54 -19.66
CA LYS A 16 4.60 -10.36 -20.08
C LYS A 16 3.81 -9.05 -19.90
N GLU A 17 2.53 -9.07 -20.25
CA GLU A 17 1.67 -7.89 -20.17
C GLU A 17 1.46 -7.44 -18.73
N VAL A 18 1.19 -8.40 -17.83
CA VAL A 18 1.05 -8.13 -16.39
C VAL A 18 2.36 -7.58 -15.81
N ARG A 19 3.51 -8.16 -16.17
CA ARG A 19 4.82 -7.66 -15.71
C ARG A 19 5.06 -6.21 -16.13
N LYS A 20 4.70 -5.85 -17.37
CA LYS A 20 4.85 -4.47 -17.87
C LYS A 20 3.95 -3.49 -17.11
N HIS A 21 2.66 -3.80 -16.99
CA HIS A 21 1.70 -2.93 -16.31
C HIS A 21 2.02 -2.72 -14.82
N MET A 22 2.50 -3.76 -14.15
CA MET A 22 2.88 -3.69 -12.74
C MET A 22 4.33 -3.23 -12.54
N HIS A 23 5.07 -2.95 -13.61
CA HIS A 23 6.50 -2.61 -13.59
C HIS A 23 7.33 -3.60 -12.75
N LEU A 24 7.12 -4.90 -12.99
CA LEU A 24 7.81 -5.97 -12.27
C LEU A 24 9.17 -6.24 -12.89
N GLU A 25 10.19 -6.17 -12.06
CA GLU A 25 11.57 -6.51 -12.37
C GLU A 25 11.96 -7.82 -11.69
N VAL A 26 13.03 -8.45 -12.15
CA VAL A 26 13.60 -9.64 -11.51
C VAL A 26 13.94 -9.32 -10.06
N GLY A 27 13.48 -10.16 -9.12
CA GLY A 27 13.66 -9.93 -7.68
C GLY A 27 12.60 -9.02 -7.04
N SER A 28 11.64 -8.50 -7.79
CA SER A 28 10.50 -7.77 -7.22
C SER A 28 9.76 -8.64 -6.20
N ARG A 29 9.41 -8.05 -5.05
CA ARG A 29 8.58 -8.70 -4.04
C ARG A 29 7.11 -8.35 -4.29
N LEU A 30 6.24 -9.36 -4.24
CA LEU A 30 4.80 -9.21 -4.34
C LEU A 30 4.15 -9.57 -3.01
N GLU A 31 3.14 -8.82 -2.62
CA GLU A 31 2.19 -9.18 -1.58
C GLU A 31 1.01 -9.90 -2.24
N ILE A 32 0.55 -10.99 -1.63
CA ILE A 32 -0.50 -11.84 -2.15
C ILE A 32 -1.62 -11.89 -1.12
N TYR A 33 -2.81 -11.43 -1.50
CA TYR A 33 -3.97 -11.38 -0.62
C TYR A 33 -5.07 -12.30 -1.17
N PRO A 34 -5.59 -13.25 -0.36
CA PRO A 34 -6.78 -13.99 -0.76
C PRO A 34 -7.98 -13.03 -0.78
N LEU A 35 -8.81 -13.12 -1.81
CA LEU A 35 -10.05 -12.36 -1.90
C LEU A 35 -11.26 -13.27 -1.63
N ASP A 36 -11.24 -14.48 -2.20
CA ASP A 36 -12.21 -15.56 -1.98
C ASP A 36 -11.63 -16.92 -2.40
N GLU A 37 -12.46 -17.96 -2.44
CA GLU A 37 -12.05 -19.32 -2.80
C GLU A 37 -11.43 -19.46 -4.20
N LYS A 38 -11.69 -18.52 -5.12
CA LYS A 38 -11.26 -18.60 -6.52
C LYS A 38 -10.28 -17.49 -6.90
N ARG A 39 -10.10 -16.48 -6.05
CA ARG A 39 -9.39 -15.25 -6.41
C ARG A 39 -8.41 -14.82 -5.35
N ALA A 40 -7.27 -14.33 -5.81
CA ALA A 40 -6.28 -13.61 -5.02
C ALA A 40 -5.85 -12.35 -5.77
N ILE A 41 -5.40 -11.35 -5.01
CA ILE A 41 -4.85 -10.09 -5.52
C ILE A 41 -3.33 -10.12 -5.35
N LEU A 42 -2.61 -9.75 -6.40
CA LEU A 42 -1.16 -9.57 -6.42
C LEU A 42 -0.86 -8.07 -6.39
N MET A 43 -0.10 -7.63 -5.39
CA MET A 43 0.31 -6.23 -5.27
C MET A 43 1.83 -6.14 -5.26
N LYS A 44 2.40 -5.21 -6.03
CA LYS A 44 3.84 -4.93 -5.94
C LYS A 44 4.13 -4.34 -4.56
N ARG A 45 5.00 -5.00 -3.78
CA ARG A 45 5.39 -4.50 -2.47
C ARG A 45 6.14 -3.19 -2.66
N SER A 46 5.60 -2.10 -2.13
CA SER A 46 6.34 -0.84 -2.10
C SER A 46 7.57 -1.03 -1.20
N SER A 47 8.73 -0.55 -1.64
CA SER A 47 9.97 -0.63 -0.86
C SER A 47 9.90 0.20 0.43
N THR A 48 8.93 1.11 0.54
CA THR A 48 8.76 1.99 1.68
C THR A 48 7.30 2.37 1.87
N THR A 49 6.56 1.57 2.65
CA THR A 49 5.23 1.91 3.17
C THR A 49 5.22 3.32 3.79
N VAL A 50 6.32 3.71 4.43
CA VAL A 50 6.52 5.05 4.99
C VAL A 50 6.51 6.14 3.92
N GLN A 51 7.13 5.92 2.75
CA GLN A 51 7.10 6.91 1.66
C GLN A 51 5.71 7.03 1.05
N ALA A 52 4.99 5.91 0.90
CA ALA A 52 3.62 5.92 0.39
C ALA A 52 2.63 6.61 1.34
N LEU A 53 2.83 6.46 2.66
CA LEU A 53 1.98 7.08 3.67
C LEU A 53 2.38 8.53 4.01
N LYS A 54 3.61 8.93 3.70
CA LYS A 54 4.13 10.27 4.00
C LYS A 54 3.39 11.31 3.18
N GLY A 55 2.56 12.10 3.87
CA GLY A 55 1.89 13.27 3.29
C GLY A 55 0.40 13.08 3.00
N LEU A 56 -0.16 11.88 3.17
CA LEU A 56 -1.60 11.63 2.97
C LEU A 56 -2.52 12.52 3.81
N GLY A 57 -2.06 13.02 4.96
CA GLY A 57 -2.81 13.93 5.84
C GLY A 57 -2.46 15.42 5.70
N LYS A 58 -1.62 15.82 4.73
CA LYS A 58 -1.07 17.19 4.68
C LYS A 58 -2.17 18.25 4.55
N ASP A 59 -3.20 17.99 3.75
CA ASP A 59 -4.33 18.91 3.55
C ASP A 59 -5.22 19.05 4.78
N LEU A 60 -5.48 17.95 5.47
CA LEU A 60 -6.22 17.96 6.72
C LEU A 60 -5.50 18.82 7.77
N TRP A 61 -4.19 18.63 7.90
CA TRP A 61 -3.36 19.44 8.81
C TRP A 61 -3.36 20.92 8.43
N ARG A 62 -3.40 21.27 7.14
CA ARG A 62 -3.56 22.67 6.70
C ARG A 62 -4.92 23.24 7.12
N HIS A 63 -6.00 22.48 6.93
CA HIS A 63 -7.36 22.91 7.27
C HIS A 63 -7.55 23.21 8.76
N VAL A 64 -6.98 22.39 9.64
CA VAL A 64 -7.06 22.61 11.10
C VAL A 64 -6.10 23.69 11.61
N GLY A 65 -5.44 24.43 10.72
CA GLY A 65 -4.53 25.53 11.07
C GLY A 65 -3.13 25.08 11.47
N GLY A 66 -2.72 23.88 11.05
CA GLY A 66 -1.40 23.30 11.31
C GLY A 66 -1.37 22.39 12.54
N ALA A 67 -0.51 21.38 12.49
CA ALA A 67 -0.36 20.40 13.56
C ALA A 67 -0.02 21.04 14.91
N THR A 68 0.85 22.04 14.92
CA THR A 68 1.25 22.74 16.15
C THR A 68 0.08 23.45 16.82
N ARG A 69 -0.82 24.08 16.05
CA ARG A 69 -1.99 24.78 16.59
C ARG A 69 -2.99 23.80 17.18
N TYR A 70 -3.29 22.73 16.44
CA TYR A 70 -4.22 21.69 16.86
C TYR A 70 -3.74 21.00 18.15
N ILE A 71 -2.46 20.57 18.19
CA ILE A 71 -1.88 19.91 19.37
C ILE A 71 -1.88 20.85 20.60
N LYS A 72 -1.63 22.15 20.40
CA LYS A 72 -1.68 23.13 21.50
C LYS A 72 -3.09 23.27 22.09
N GLN A 73 -4.12 23.22 21.25
CA GLN A 73 -5.52 23.26 21.70
C GLN A 73 -5.90 21.99 22.47
N GLU A 74 -5.54 20.81 21.96
CA GLU A 74 -5.77 19.54 22.65
C GLU A 74 -5.06 19.49 24.01
N ARG A 75 -3.80 19.93 24.09
CA ARG A 75 -3.09 19.99 25.38
C ARG A 75 -3.73 20.95 26.38
N ALA A 76 -4.25 22.08 25.91
CA ALA A 76 -4.94 23.05 26.75
C ALA A 76 -6.30 22.53 27.24
N SER A 77 -7.00 21.69 26.46
CA SER A 77 -8.27 21.09 26.88
C SER A 77 -8.07 20.03 27.97
N TRP A 78 -6.96 19.29 27.93
CA TRP A 78 -6.62 18.28 28.96
C TRP A 78 -6.15 18.92 30.27
N ALA A 79 -5.51 20.09 30.20
CA ALA A 79 -5.06 20.84 31.38
C ALA A 79 -6.20 21.61 32.10
N LYS A 80 -7.40 21.65 31.53
CA LYS A 80 -8.61 22.22 32.15
C LYS A 80 -9.44 21.20 32.93
N LYS A 81 -8.88 20.01 33.17
CA LYS A 81 -9.46 18.94 33.97
C LYS A 81 -8.66 18.79 35.25
#